data_AF-A0A383B2X1-F1
#
_entry.id   AF-A0A383B2X1-F1
#
_cell.length_a   1.000
_cell.length_b   1.000
_cell.length_c   1.000
_cell.angle_alpha   90.00
_cell.angle_beta   90.00
_cell.angle_gamma   90.00
#
_symmetry.space_group_name_H-M   'P 1'
#
loop_
_entity.id
_entity.type
_entity.pdbx_description
1 polymer ?
#
loop_
_entity_poly.entity_id
_entity_poly.type
_entity_poly.pdbx_seq_one_letter_code
_entity_poly.pdbx_strand_id
1 'polypeptide(L)'
;PAPYVELTAPSGEVWSFNEYSEESFVEGSAVEFCHVVTQGRHIQDVNLTVSGDVAHQWMAIAQCFAGPPENPPEPGSRLAKG
;
A
#
# COMPACT_ATOMS: atom_id res chain seq x y z
N PRO A 1 7.52 8.77 2.41
CA PRO A 1 8.37 7.64 1.96
C PRO A 1 7.51 6.38 1.86
N ALA A 2 7.84 5.45 0.96
CA ALA A 2 7.17 4.15 0.88
C ALA A 2 7.95 3.13 1.72
N PRO A 3 7.29 2.21 2.46
CA PRO A 3 7.98 1.16 3.21
C PRO A 3 8.59 0.10 2.26
N TYR A 4 9.55 -0.67 2.74
CA TYR A 4 9.88 -1.97 2.11
C TYR A 4 8.65 -2.86 2.14
N VAL A 5 8.38 -3.62 1.07
CA VAL A 5 7.25 -4.55 1.04
C VAL A 5 7.73 -5.90 0.57
N GLU A 6 7.52 -6.95 1.35
CA GLU A 6 7.81 -8.34 0.99
C GLU A 6 6.57 -9.22 1.19
N LEU A 7 6.03 -9.75 0.10
CA LEU A 7 4.79 -10.52 0.12
C LEU A 7 4.99 -11.90 -0.46
N THR A 8 4.48 -12.92 0.23
CA THR A 8 4.40 -14.28 -0.31
C THR A 8 3.12 -14.43 -1.13
N ALA A 9 3.30 -14.72 -2.41
CA ALA A 9 2.23 -14.98 -3.37
C ALA A 9 1.50 -16.30 -3.07
N PRO A 10 0.27 -16.51 -3.60
CA PRO A 10 -0.40 -17.81 -3.54
C PRO A 10 0.42 -18.97 -4.13
N SER A 11 1.32 -18.68 -5.08
CA SER A 11 2.24 -19.64 -5.69
C SER A 11 3.41 -20.03 -4.78
N GLY A 12 3.61 -19.31 -3.66
CA GLY A 12 4.79 -19.41 -2.79
C GLY A 12 5.97 -18.55 -3.24
N GLU A 13 5.87 -17.84 -4.37
CA GLU A 13 6.87 -16.86 -4.80
C GLU A 13 6.90 -15.67 -3.84
N VAL A 14 8.09 -15.10 -3.60
CA VAL A 14 8.25 -13.90 -2.77
C VAL A 14 8.39 -12.68 -3.68
N TRP A 15 7.55 -11.68 -3.47
CA TRP A 15 7.59 -10.39 -4.16
C TRP A 15 8.18 -9.34 -3.23
N SER A 16 9.21 -8.64 -3.67
CA SER A 16 9.80 -7.52 -2.94
C SER A 16 9.67 -6.21 -3.71
N PHE A 17 9.36 -5.14 -2.99
CA PHE A 17 9.25 -3.77 -3.54
C PHE A 17 9.96 -2.77 -2.64
N ASN A 18 10.51 -1.73 -3.28
CA ASN A 18 11.32 -0.68 -2.66
C ASN A 18 12.65 -1.20 -2.07
N GLU A 19 13.51 -0.27 -1.64
CA GLU A 19 14.76 -0.64 -0.96
C GLU A 19 14.44 -1.22 0.42
N TYR A 20 15.19 -2.26 0.79
CA TYR A 20 15.07 -2.89 2.10
C TYR A 20 15.32 -1.88 3.22
N SER A 21 14.49 -1.94 4.26
CA SER A 21 14.60 -1.11 5.45
C SER A 21 14.14 -1.90 6.66
N GLU A 22 15.02 -2.07 7.64
CA GLU A 22 14.68 -2.67 8.94
C GLU A 22 13.78 -1.75 9.78
N GLU A 23 13.80 -0.45 9.48
CA GLU A 23 13.04 0.56 10.23
C GLU A 23 11.60 0.70 9.74
N SER A 24 11.30 0.33 8.48
CA SER A 24 9.96 0.50 7.90
C SER A 24 9.65 -0.54 6.82
N PHE A 25 8.86 -1.56 7.17
CA PHE A 25 8.49 -2.64 6.25
C PHE A 25 7.06 -3.18 6.44
N VAL A 26 6.57 -3.85 5.40
CA VAL A 26 5.34 -4.65 5.39
C VAL A 26 5.65 -6.05 4.87
N GLU A 27 5.34 -7.08 5.65
CA GLU A 27 5.62 -8.48 5.36
C GLU A 27 4.38 -9.36 5.52
N GLY A 28 4.24 -10.39 4.69
CA GLY A 28 3.24 -11.44 4.91
C GLY A 28 2.57 -11.95 3.63
N SER A 29 1.29 -12.37 3.74
CA SER A 29 0.56 -12.91 2.60
C SER A 29 0.15 -11.83 1.60
N ALA A 30 0.45 -12.03 0.32
CA ALA A 30 -0.05 -11.17 -0.76
C ALA A 30 -1.59 -11.13 -0.80
N VAL A 31 -2.27 -12.23 -0.45
CA VAL A 31 -3.74 -12.31 -0.46
C VAL A 31 -4.33 -11.44 0.63
N GLU A 32 -3.78 -11.53 1.84
CA GLU A 32 -4.22 -10.70 2.95
C GLU A 32 -3.91 -9.22 2.72
N PHE A 33 -2.73 -8.92 2.16
CA PHE A 33 -2.39 -7.58 1.71
C PHE A 33 -3.42 -7.02 0.74
N CYS A 34 -3.74 -7.76 -0.33
CA CYS A 34 -4.77 -7.40 -1.30
C CYS A 34 -6.13 -7.17 -0.63
N HIS A 35 -6.54 -8.01 0.33
CA HIS A 35 -7.77 -7.82 1.08
C HIS A 35 -7.77 -6.52 1.89
N VAL A 36 -6.65 -6.14 2.50
CA VAL A 36 -6.54 -4.86 3.22
C VAL A 36 -6.63 -3.69 2.25
N VAL A 37 -5.81 -3.66 1.19
CA VAL A 37 -5.76 -2.51 0.29
C VAL A 37 -7.02 -2.36 -0.56
N THR A 38 -7.77 -3.44 -0.82
CA THR A 38 -9.09 -3.36 -1.47
C THR A 38 -10.24 -3.10 -0.48
N GLN A 39 -9.93 -2.81 0.80
CA GLN A 39 -10.90 -2.55 1.86
C GLN A 39 -11.86 -3.73 2.13
N GLY A 40 -11.42 -4.96 1.84
CA GLY A 40 -12.16 -6.19 2.12
C GLY A 40 -11.95 -6.74 3.53
N ARG A 41 -10.86 -6.37 4.22
CA ARG A 41 -10.58 -6.70 5.64
C ARG A 41 -9.84 -5.56 6.33
N HIS A 42 -10.00 -5.45 7.65
CA HIS A 42 -9.18 -4.53 8.45
C HIS A 42 -7.78 -5.09 8.66
N ILE A 43 -6.77 -4.21 8.77
CA ILE A 43 -5.36 -4.60 8.96
C ILE A 43 -5.12 -5.43 10.23
N GLN A 44 -5.95 -5.25 11.26
CA GLN A 44 -5.87 -6.02 12.50
C GLN A 44 -6.48 -7.43 12.41
N ASP A 45 -7.18 -7.74 11.32
CA ASP A 45 -7.85 -9.02 11.10
C ASP A 45 -7.08 -9.94 10.15
N VAL A 46 -5.82 -9.61 9.85
CA VAL A 46 -4.94 -10.34 8.94
C VAL A 46 -3.56 -10.56 9.55
N ASN A 47 -2.79 -11.48 8.99
CA ASN A 47 -1.44 -11.83 9.45
C ASN A 47 -0.37 -11.11 8.63
N LEU A 48 -0.46 -9.77 8.59
CA LEU A 48 0.57 -8.91 8.02
C LEU A 48 1.43 -8.32 9.15
N THR A 49 2.74 -8.44 9.02
CA THR A 49 3.69 -7.74 9.88
C THR A 49 3.90 -6.34 9.30
N VAL A 50 3.64 -5.31 10.11
CA VAL A 50 3.87 -3.92 9.73
C VAL A 50 4.78 -3.31 10.78
N SER A 51 5.91 -2.74 10.35
CA SER A 51 6.91 -2.16 11.25
C SER A 51 7.25 -0.73 10.83
N GLY A 52 7.46 0.14 11.81
CA GLY A 52 7.82 1.55 11.59
C GLY A 52 6.64 2.47 11.34
N ASP A 53 6.78 3.74 11.73
CA ASP A 53 5.71 4.75 11.61
C ASP A 53 5.26 4.96 10.15
N VAL A 54 6.22 4.92 9.22
CA VAL A 54 5.96 5.09 7.78
C VAL A 54 5.10 3.94 7.25
N ALA A 55 5.40 2.69 7.58
CA ALA A 55 4.61 1.54 7.12
C ALA A 55 3.20 1.54 7.73
N HIS A 56 3.08 1.86 9.02
CA HIS A 56 1.78 1.97 9.69
C HIS A 56 0.91 3.06 9.05
N GLN A 57 1.49 4.25 8.84
CA GLN A 57 0.77 5.34 8.18
C GLN A 57 0.40 4.95 6.74
N TRP A 58 1.29 4.30 6.02
CA TRP A 58 1.04 3.85 4.65
C TRP A 58 -0.09 2.84 4.58
N MET A 59 -0.08 1.79 5.42
CA MET A 59 -1.15 0.80 5.47
C MET A 59 -2.49 1.38 5.93
N ALA A 60 -2.49 2.42 6.75
CA ALA A 60 -3.71 3.11 7.18
C ALA A 60 -4.41 3.87 6.02
N ILE A 61 -3.67 4.26 4.97
CA ILE A 61 -4.22 5.00 3.83
C ILE A 61 -4.20 4.20 2.52
N ALA A 62 -3.60 3.01 2.51
CA ALA A 62 -3.43 2.19 1.32
C ALA A 62 -4.80 1.73 0.81
N GLN A 63 -5.14 2.17 -0.40
CA GLN A 63 -6.38 1.81 -1.06
C GLN A 63 -6.16 1.54 -2.55
N CYS A 64 -6.58 0.38 -3.02
CA CYS A 64 -6.76 0.10 -4.43
C CYS A 64 -8.00 0.85 -4.91
N PHE A 65 -7.80 1.92 -5.65
CA PHE A 65 -8.87 2.56 -6.40
C PHE A 65 -9.16 1.69 -7.63
N ALA A 66 -10.23 0.90 -7.57
CA ALA A 66 -10.80 0.29 -8.75
C ALA A 66 -11.58 1.37 -9.50
N GLY A 67 -11.12 1.82 -10.66
CA GLY A 67 -11.85 2.86 -11.38
C GLY A 67 -11.60 2.88 -12.89
N PRO A 68 -12.66 3.08 -13.71
CA PRO A 68 -12.49 3.72 -15.00
C PRO A 68 -12.07 5.20 -14.80
N PRO A 69 -11.49 5.86 -15.83
CA PRO A 69 -10.79 7.13 -15.66
C PRO A 69 -11.68 8.27 -15.16
N GLU A 70 -11.07 9.11 -14.33
CA GLU A 70 -11.60 10.43 -13.95
C GLU A 70 -11.20 11.48 -14.98
N ASN A 71 -12.07 12.47 -15.18
CA ASN A 71 -11.74 13.59 -16.06
C ASN A 71 -10.66 14.46 -15.40
N PRO A 72 -9.70 14.98 -16.18
CA PRO A 72 -8.71 15.90 -15.63
C PRO A 72 -9.42 17.15 -15.09
N PRO A 73 -8.81 17.81 -14.09
CA PRO A 73 -9.39 19.01 -13.52
C PRO A 73 -9.39 20.15 -14.55
N GLU A 74 -10.38 21.03 -14.46
CA GLU A 74 -10.59 22.13 -15.42
C GLU A 74 -9.34 23.03 -15.57
N PRO A 75 -9.09 23.62 -16.76
CA PRO A 75 -7.96 24.52 -16.98
C PRO A 75 -7.89 25.64 -15.94
N GLY A 76 -6.70 25.82 -15.32
CA GLY A 76 -6.45 26.86 -14.31
C GLY A 76 -6.72 26.44 -12.85
N SER A 77 -7.31 25.27 -12.62
CA SER A 77 -7.66 24.77 -11.27
C SER A 77 -6.46 24.37 -10.40
N ARG A 78 -5.28 24.13 -10.99
CA ARG A 78 -4.06 23.69 -10.30
C ARG A 78 -2.82 24.50 -10.67
N LEU A 79 -2.97 25.82 -10.81
CA LEU A 79 -1.80 26.68 -10.89
C LEU A 79 -1.14 26.77 -9.50
N ALA A 80 0.16 26.47 -9.44
CA ALA A 80 0.95 26.78 -8.26
C ALA A 80 0.90 28.29 -8.02
N LYS A 81 0.60 28.72 -6.80
CA LYS A 81 0.72 30.14 -6.44
C LYS A 81 2.18 30.54 -6.69
N GLY A 82 2.38 31.49 -7.59
CA GLY A 82 3.69 32.10 -7.85
C GLY A 82 4.21 32.88 -6.64
#